data_AF-A0A7X7VV10-F1
#
_entry.id   AF-A0A7X7VV10-F1
#
_cell.length_a   1.000
_cell.length_b   1.000
_cell.length_c   1.000
_cell.angle_alpha   90.00
_cell.angle_beta   90.00
_cell.angle_gamma   90.00
#
_symmetry.space_group_name_H-M   'P 1'
#
loop_
_entity.id
_entity.type
_entity.pdbx_description
1 polymer ?
#
loop_
_entity_poly.entity_id
_entity_poly.type
_entity_poly.pdbx_seq_one_letter_code
_entity_poly.pdbx_strand_id
1 'polypeptide(L)'
;MQYLIIIRAVLALLPAVVEAVKVLEGAFPVAGQGAAKLAALRSIIEAAYNTVADATLSFEKLWPALQSAIGAVVSLANSTGLFKK
;
A
#
# COMPACT_ATOMS: atom_id res chain seq x y z
N MET A 1 -10.21 19.92 7.28
CA MET A 1 -10.98 18.67 7.05
C MET A 1 -10.27 17.66 6.14
N GLN A 2 -9.44 18.07 5.17
CA GLN A 2 -8.78 17.13 4.22
C GLN A 2 -7.91 16.05 4.89
N TYR A 3 -7.24 16.37 6.00
CA TYR A 3 -6.46 15.39 6.77
C TYR A 3 -7.33 14.22 7.31
N LEU A 4 -8.58 14.48 7.72
CA LEU A 4 -9.50 13.43 8.18
C LEU A 4 -9.88 12.48 7.04
N ILE A 5 -10.07 13.02 5.83
CA ILE A 5 -10.38 12.22 4.63
C ILE A 5 -9.22 11.27 4.33
N ILE A 6 -7.98 11.78 4.37
CA ILE A 6 -6.77 10.97 4.14
C ILE A 6 -6.64 9.86 5.20
N ILE A 7 -6.79 10.20 6.48
CA ILE A 7 -6.71 9.22 7.57
C ILE A 7 -7.78 8.13 7.39
N ARG A 8 -9.03 8.52 7.15
CA ARG A 8 -10.13 7.56 6.94
C ARG A 8 -9.90 6.68 5.71
N ALA A 9 -9.42 7.25 4.61
CA ALA A 9 -9.10 6.49 3.41
C ALA A 9 -8.00 5.45 3.68
N VAL A 10 -6.91 5.83 4.35
CA VAL A 10 -5.83 4.90 4.72
C VAL A 10 -6.34 3.79 5.63
N LEU A 11 -7.13 4.14 6.66
CA LEU A 11 -7.68 3.14 7.58
C LEU A 11 -8.67 2.19 6.88
N ALA A 12 -9.50 2.70 5.96
CA ALA A 12 -10.43 1.88 5.18
C ALA A 12 -9.70 0.94 4.21
N LEU A 13 -8.56 1.37 3.66
CA LEU A 13 -7.73 0.57 2.74
C LEU A 13 -6.79 -0.41 3.46
N LEU A 14 -6.65 -0.33 4.79
CA LEU A 14 -5.69 -1.13 5.54
C LEU A 14 -5.82 -2.65 5.31
N PRO A 15 -7.02 -3.27 5.32
CA PRO A 15 -7.14 -4.71 5.07
C PRO A 15 -6.62 -5.10 3.68
N ALA A 16 -6.97 -4.32 2.65
CA ALA A 16 -6.52 -4.55 1.27
C ALA A 16 -5.01 -4.35 1.12
N VAL A 17 -4.44 -3.36 1.81
CA VAL A 17 -2.98 -3.17 1.87
C VAL A 17 -2.29 -4.39 2.47
N VAL A 18 -2.78 -4.91 3.60
CA VAL A 18 -2.20 -6.09 4.25
C VAL A 18 -2.25 -7.31 3.33
N GLU A 19 -3.38 -7.53 2.65
CA GLU A 19 -3.53 -8.61 1.68
C GLU A 19 -2.58 -8.44 0.48
N ALA A 20 -2.53 -7.25 -0.12
CA ALA A 20 -1.67 -6.98 -1.27
C ALA A 20 -0.18 -7.19 -0.95
N VAL A 21 0.28 -6.74 0.22
CA VAL A 21 1.66 -6.97 0.66
C VAL A 21 1.93 -8.48 0.82
N LYS A 22 1.03 -9.23 1.46
CA LYS A 22 1.17 -10.70 1.60
C LYS A 22 1.21 -11.41 0.25
N VAL A 23 0.35 -11.00 -0.69
CA VAL A 23 0.31 -11.57 -2.05
C VAL A 23 1.62 -11.31 -2.77
N LEU A 24 2.13 -10.08 -2.75
CA LEU A 24 3.39 -9.75 -3.43
C LEU A 24 4.60 -10.44 -2.80
N GLU A 25 4.65 -10.54 -1.47
CA GLU A 25 5.71 -11.26 -0.77
C GLU A 25 5.65 -12.77 -1.04
N GLY A 26 4.46 -13.36 -1.10
CA GLY A 26 4.29 -14.77 -1.44
C GLY A 26 4.60 -15.09 -2.90
N ALA A 27 4.20 -14.24 -3.84
CA ALA A 27 4.45 -14.42 -5.27
C ALA A 27 5.93 -14.18 -5.65
N PHE A 28 6.60 -13.26 -4.95
CA PHE A 28 7.99 -12.91 -5.19
C PHE A 28 8.80 -12.98 -3.89
N PRO A 29 9.09 -14.18 -3.36
CA PRO A 29 9.77 -14.37 -2.06
C PRO A 29 11.29 -14.16 -2.17
N VAL A 30 11.72 -13.10 -2.87
CA VAL A 30 13.12 -12.74 -3.06
C VAL A 30 13.45 -11.50 -2.23
N ALA A 31 14.48 -11.62 -1.39
CA ALA A 31 14.98 -10.52 -0.57
C ALA A 31 15.52 -9.35 -1.42
N GLY A 32 15.52 -8.15 -0.85
CA GLY A 32 16.05 -6.95 -1.51
C GLY A 32 15.15 -6.32 -2.57
N GLN A 33 14.00 -6.93 -2.90
CA GLN A 33 13.09 -6.42 -3.93
C GLN A 33 11.95 -5.52 -3.40
N GLY A 34 12.04 -5.04 -2.15
CA GLY A 34 10.98 -4.25 -1.53
C GLY A 34 10.58 -2.99 -2.33
N ALA A 35 11.56 -2.30 -2.93
CA ALA A 35 11.30 -1.13 -3.76
C ALA A 35 10.54 -1.49 -5.06
N ALA A 36 10.91 -2.59 -5.71
CA ALA A 36 10.24 -3.07 -6.92
C ALA A 36 8.79 -3.51 -6.62
N LYS A 37 8.57 -4.25 -5.52
CA LYS A 37 7.23 -4.65 -5.06
C LYS A 37 6.36 -3.45 -4.73
N LEU A 38 6.91 -2.44 -4.04
CA LEU A 38 6.20 -1.20 -3.73
C LEU A 38 5.84 -0.42 -5.00
N ALA A 39 6.76 -0.36 -5.98
CA ALA A 39 6.50 0.30 -7.26
C ALA A 39 5.38 -0.41 -8.04
N ALA A 40 5.39 -1.76 -8.08
CA ALA A 40 4.30 -2.53 -8.69
C ALA A 40 2.96 -2.27 -8.00
N LEU A 41 2.94 -2.28 -6.66
CA LEU A 41 1.74 -1.98 -5.88
C LEU A 41 1.22 -0.57 -6.14
N ARG A 42 2.11 0.42 -6.22
CA ARG A 42 1.75 1.80 -6.60
C ARG A 42 1.05 1.82 -7.94
N SER A 43 1.67 1.25 -8.97
CA SER A 43 1.13 1.28 -10.34
C SER A 43 -0.24 0.63 -10.43
N ILE A 44 -0.46 -0.48 -9.71
CA ILE A 44 -1.77 -1.16 -9.66
C ILE A 44 -2.83 -0.26 -9.02
N ILE A 45 -2.51 0.34 -7.87
CA ILE A 45 -3.46 1.20 -7.14
C ILE A 45 -3.74 2.47 -7.94
N GLU A 46 -2.73 3.10 -8.53
CA GLU A 46 -2.85 4.30 -9.35
C GLU A 46 -3.73 4.03 -10.59
N ALA A 47 -3.50 2.92 -11.28
CA ALA A 47 -4.34 2.52 -12.42
C ALA A 47 -5.80 2.32 -12.01
N ALA A 48 -6.05 1.61 -10.90
CA ALA A 48 -7.41 1.43 -10.39
C ALA A 48 -8.06 2.75 -9.97
N TYR A 49 -7.30 3.62 -9.29
CA TYR A 49 -7.76 4.94 -8.86
C TYR A 49 -8.22 5.79 -10.04
N ASN A 50 -7.45 5.79 -11.14
CA ASN A 50 -7.73 6.57 -12.33
C ASN A 50 -8.96 6.10 -13.11
N THR A 51 -9.53 4.92 -12.79
CA THR A 51 -10.82 4.48 -13.36
C THR A 51 -12.03 5.13 -12.70
N VAL A 52 -11.85 5.75 -11.53
CA VAL A 52 -12.95 6.35 -10.75
C VAL A 52 -13.13 7.81 -11.12
N ALA A 53 -14.30 8.16 -11.68
CA ALA A 53 -14.60 9.51 -12.12
C ALA A 53 -14.83 10.51 -10.96
N ASP A 54 -15.24 10.03 -9.78
CA ASP A 54 -15.71 10.87 -8.66
C ASP A 54 -14.74 10.94 -7.47
N ALA A 55 -13.44 10.82 -7.72
CA ALA A 55 -12.46 10.85 -6.65
C ALA A 55 -12.35 12.26 -6.01
N THR A 56 -12.74 12.38 -4.74
CA THR A 56 -12.70 13.64 -3.97
C THR A 56 -11.29 14.13 -3.61
N LEU A 57 -10.28 13.27 -3.78
CA LEU A 57 -8.87 13.54 -3.51
C LEU A 57 -8.07 13.25 -4.80
N SER A 58 -6.88 13.81 -4.98
CA SER A 58 -5.99 13.35 -6.06
C SER A 58 -5.12 12.20 -5.55
N PHE A 59 -4.72 11.29 -6.45
CA PHE A 59 -3.89 10.15 -6.06
C PHE A 59 -2.56 10.61 -5.44
N GLU A 60 -1.97 11.68 -5.94
CA GLU A 60 -0.70 12.26 -5.46
C GLU A 60 -0.80 12.76 -4.02
N LYS A 61 -1.99 13.20 -3.58
CA LYS A 61 -2.23 13.61 -2.20
C LYS A 61 -2.49 12.43 -1.26
N LEU A 62 -3.08 11.36 -1.77
CA LEU A 62 -3.34 10.14 -1.00
C LEU A 62 -2.07 9.29 -0.83
N TRP A 63 -1.27 9.20 -1.89
CA TRP A 63 -0.19 8.24 -2.01
C TRP A 63 0.84 8.29 -0.87
N PRO A 64 1.37 9.45 -0.44
CA PRO A 64 2.39 9.48 0.62
C PRO A 64 1.94 8.84 1.94
N ALA A 65 0.65 9.04 2.29
CA ALA A 65 0.07 8.44 3.49
C ALA A 65 -0.13 6.93 3.32
N LEU A 66 -0.59 6.49 2.15
CA LEU A 66 -0.76 5.07 1.82
C LEU A 66 0.58 4.33 1.78
N GLN A 67 1.60 4.92 1.16
CA GLN A 67 2.97 4.40 1.13
C GLN A 67 3.54 4.23 2.53
N SER A 68 3.32 5.21 3.41
CA SER A 68 3.74 5.12 4.82
C SER A 68 3.04 3.98 5.55
N ALA A 69 1.75 3.77 5.30
CA ALA A 69 1.00 2.64 5.86
C ALA A 69 1.51 1.30 5.35
N ILE A 70 1.79 1.18 4.04
CA ILE A 70 2.43 -0.01 3.44
C ILE A 70 3.77 -0.29 4.13
N GLY A 71 4.60 0.73 4.31
CA GLY A 71 5.89 0.61 5.00
C GLY A 71 5.77 0.14 6.46
N ALA A 72 4.76 0.61 7.18
CA ALA A 72 4.47 0.15 8.54
C ALA A 72 4.04 -1.33 8.57
N VAL A 73 3.18 -1.76 7.63
CA VAL A 73 2.75 -3.15 7.49
C VAL A 73 3.92 -4.07 7.17
N VAL A 74 4.77 -3.68 6.20
CA VAL A 74 5.97 -4.44 5.84
C VAL A 74 6.94 -4.55 7.02
N SER A 75 7.16 -3.44 7.75
CA SER A 75 8.01 -3.43 8.95
C SER A 75 7.50 -4.38 10.03
N LEU A 76 6.19 -4.39 10.29
CA LEU A 76 5.55 -5.30 11.24
C LEU A 76 5.64 -6.76 10.80
N ALA A 77 5.41 -7.04 9.52
CA ALA A 77 5.52 -8.39 8.99
C ALA A 77 6.96 -8.93 9.05
N ASN A 78 7.95 -8.08 8.80
CA ASN A 78 9.37 -8.42 8.95
C ASN A 78 9.77 -8.67 10.42
N SER A 79 9.24 -7.90 11.36
CA SER A 79 9.55 -8.05 12.79
C SER A 79 8.86 -9.25 13.44
N THR A 80 7.68 -9.63 12.94
CA THR A 80 6.92 -10.81 13.40
C THR A 80 7.35 -12.12 12.73
N GLY A 81 8.24 -12.07 11.74
CA GLY A 81 8.70 -13.25 10.99
C GLY A 81 7.66 -13.78 10.00
N LEU A 82 6.65 -12.98 9.66
CA LEU A 82 5.60 -13.34 8.70
C LEU A 82 6.19 -13.53 7.29
N PHE A 83 7.19 -12.74 6.91
CA PHE A 83 7.89 -12.88 5.63
C PHE A 83 9.16 -13.69 5.79
N LYS A 84 9.38 -14.60 4.84
CA LYS A 84 10.64 -15.33 4.73
C LYS A 84 11.72 -14.33 4.31
N LYS A 85 12.79 -14.24 5.10
CA LYS A 85 13.97 -13.42 4.78
C LYS A 85 14.87 -14.16 3.79
#